data_AF-A0A7X6PVG0-F1
#
_entry.id   AF-A0A7X6PVG0-F1
#
_cell.length_a   1.000
_cell.length_b   1.000
_cell.length_c   1.000
_cell.angle_alpha   90.00
_cell.angle_beta   90.00
_cell.angle_gamma   90.00
#
_symmetry.space_group_name_H-M   'P 1'
#
loop_
_entity.id
_entity.type
_entity.pdbx_description
1 polymer ?
#
loop_
_entity_poly.entity_id
_entity_poly.type
_entity_poly.pdbx_seq_one_letter_code
_entity_poly.pdbx_strand_id
1 'polypeptide(L)' 'MGIIEVDMFARDVNDPQHPVAESFRELLVEVAEQYCCDLESFEVKGGVVSFSFNSDELMADIIHILHIND' A
#
# COMPACT_ATOMS: atom_id res chain seq x y z
N MET A 1 -8.48 -3.11 -12.33
CA MET A 1 -7.73 -2.34 -11.33
C MET A 1 -6.77 -3.33 -10.67
N GLY A 2 -5.48 -3.00 -10.64
CA GLY A 2 -4.45 -3.87 -10.07
C GLY A 2 -4.41 -3.74 -8.54
N ILE A 3 -3.96 -4.79 -7.86
CA ILE A 3 -3.66 -4.78 -6.43
C ILE A 3 -2.16 -5.04 -6.30
N ILE A 4 -1.48 -4.24 -5.49
CA ILE A 4 -0.10 -4.47 -5.10
C ILE A 4 -0.12 -5.21 -3.77
N GLU A 5 0.59 -6.33 -3.69
CA GLU A 5 0.74 -7.13 -2.47
C GLU A 5 2.21 -7.18 -2.07
N VAL A 6 2.51 -6.82 -0.81
CA VAL A 6 3.88 -6.75 -0.30
C VAL A 6 3.95 -7.40 1.09
N ASP A 7 4.88 -8.34 1.28
CA ASP A 7 5.23 -8.86 2.61
C ASP A 7 6.09 -7.82 3.33
N MET A 8 5.46 -7.03 4.20
CA MET A 8 6.05 -5.81 4.76
C MET A 8 6.11 -5.82 6.29
N PHE A 9 5.09 -6.37 6.95
CA PHE A 9 4.95 -6.30 8.41
C PHE A 9 5.29 -7.64 9.07
N ALA A 10 5.44 -7.59 10.40
CA ALA A 10 5.48 -8.82 11.19
C ALA A 10 4.15 -9.59 11.04
N ARG A 11 4.22 -10.93 11.08
CA ARG A 11 3.07 -11.82 10.80
C ARG A 11 1.88 -11.65 11.76
N ASP A 12 2.11 -11.09 12.94
CA ASP A 12 1.08 -10.77 13.94
C ASP A 12 0.26 -9.52 13.57
N VAL A 13 0.73 -8.73 12.62
CA VAL A 13 -0.01 -7.61 12.03
C VAL A 13 -0.98 -8.18 10.98
N ASN A 14 -2.24 -8.34 11.39
CA ASN A 14 -3.28 -9.02 10.61
C ASN A 14 -4.59 -8.22 10.52
N ASP A 15 -4.52 -6.92 10.75
CA ASP A 15 -5.66 -6.02 10.70
C ASP A 15 -5.20 -4.61 10.25
N PRO A 16 -5.95 -3.91 9.38
CA PRO A 16 -5.58 -2.58 8.92
C PRO A 16 -5.61 -1.50 10.02
N GLN A 17 -6.29 -1.74 11.15
CA GLN A 17 -6.33 -0.86 12.33
C GLN A 17 -5.15 -1.10 13.29
N HIS A 18 -4.27 -2.05 12.99
CA HIS A 18 -3.04 -2.21 13.78
C HIS A 18 -2.19 -0.94 13.66
N PRO A 19 -1.59 -0.40 14.73
CA PRO A 19 -0.93 0.91 14.70
C PRO A 19 0.10 1.10 13.57
N VAL A 20 0.93 0.10 13.31
CA VAL A 20 1.90 0.16 12.19
C VAL A 20 1.24 0.14 10.81
N ALA A 21 0.12 -0.58 10.67
CA ALA A 21 -0.66 -0.61 9.43
C ALA A 21 -1.38 0.73 9.21
N GLU A 22 -1.93 1.35 10.26
CA GLU A 22 -2.54 2.68 10.19
C GLU A 22 -1.52 3.74 9.77
N SER A 23 -0.34 3.77 10.39
CA SER A 23 0.71 4.72 10.00
C SER A 23 1.16 4.53 8.54
N PHE A 24 1.20 3.29 8.05
CA PHE A 24 1.51 3.04 6.64
C PHE A 24 0.36 3.46 5.71
N ARG A 25 -0.89 3.23 6.12
CA ARG A 25 -2.07 3.69 5.39
C ARG A 25 -2.08 5.22 5.27
N GLU A 26 -1.77 5.94 6.34
CA GLU A 26 -1.65 7.40 6.32
C GLU A 26 -0.59 7.86 5.30
N LEU A 27 0.58 7.21 5.27
CA LEU A 27 1.60 7.48 4.26
C LEU A 27 1.09 7.25 2.82
N LEU A 28 0.37 6.15 2.57
CA LEU A 28 -0.20 5.88 1.24
C LEU A 28 -1.25 6.94 0.85
N VAL A 29 -2.04 7.44 1.80
CA VAL A 29 -3.00 8.53 1.56
C VAL A 29 -2.27 9.83 1.22
N GLU A 30 -1.21 10.18 1.96
CA GLU A 30 -0.38 11.36 1.66
C GLU A 30 0.27 11.28 0.28
N VAL A 31 0.69 10.08 -0.15
CA VAL A 31 1.19 9.84 -1.51
C VAL A 31 0.05 10.02 -2.51
N ALA A 32 -1.13 9.47 -2.27
CA ALA A 32 -2.27 9.61 -3.17
C ALA A 32 -2.62 11.09 -3.42
N GLU A 33 -2.61 11.91 -2.37
CA GLU A 33 -2.87 13.35 -2.46
C GLU A 33 -1.86 14.07 -3.38
N GLN A 34 -0.58 13.69 -3.35
CA GLN A 34 0.46 14.27 -4.21
C GLN A 34 0.24 13.96 -5.70
N TYR A 35 -0.41 12.84 -6.01
CA TYR A 35 -0.74 12.40 -7.37
C TYR A 35 -2.19 12.75 -7.76
N CYS A 36 -2.90 13.54 -6.94
CA CYS A 36 -4.32 13.89 -7.14
C CYS A 36 -5.21 12.64 -7.35
N CYS A 37 -4.95 11.58 -6.60
CA CYS A 37 -5.63 10.30 -6.70
C CYS A 37 -6.09 9.80 -5.32
N ASP A 38 -6.78 8.65 -5.28
CA ASP A 38 -7.32 8.07 -4.06
C ASP A 38 -6.74 6.68 -3.81
N LEU A 39 -6.53 6.36 -2.53
CA LEU A 39 -6.32 4.99 -2.08
C LEU A 39 -7.68 4.26 -2.07
N GLU A 40 -7.88 3.35 -3.03
CA GLU A 40 -9.17 2.66 -3.20
C GLU A 40 -9.33 1.46 -2.27
N SER A 41 -8.24 0.74 -2.01
CA SER A 41 -8.24 -0.44 -1.15
C SER A 41 -6.99 -0.47 -0.27
N PHE A 42 -7.17 -0.96 0.94
CA PHE A 42 -6.11 -1.21 1.90
C PHE A 42 -6.52 -2.37 2.81
N GLU A 43 -5.83 -3.48 2.69
CA GLU A 43 -6.02 -4.67 3.50
C GLU A 43 -4.69 -5.15 4.07
N VAL A 44 -4.76 -5.76 5.25
CA VAL A 44 -3.59 -6.34 5.91
C VAL A 44 -3.95 -7.73 6.41
N LYS A 45 -3.13 -8.72 6.04
CA LYS A 45 -3.34 -10.11 6.42
C LYS A 45 -2.01 -10.82 6.61
N GLY A 46 -1.74 -11.26 7.83
CA GLY A 46 -0.59 -12.10 8.17
C GLY A 46 0.76 -11.48 7.82
N GLY A 47 0.92 -10.16 8.00
CA GLY A 47 2.12 -9.41 7.63
C GLY A 47 2.13 -8.87 6.20
N VAL A 48 1.26 -9.37 5.32
CA VAL A 48 1.13 -8.91 3.94
C VAL A 48 0.17 -7.73 3.88
N VAL A 49 0.58 -6.65 3.22
CA VAL A 49 -0.28 -5.51 2.90
C VAL A 49 -0.69 -5.58 1.43
N SER A 50 -1.98 -5.37 1.17
CA SER A 50 -2.57 -5.33 -0.16
C SER A 50 -3.25 -3.98 -0.36
N PHE A 51 -2.90 -3.24 -1.42
CA PHE A 51 -3.45 -1.91 -1.67
C PHE A 51 -3.57 -1.59 -3.17
N SER A 52 -4.42 -0.61 -3.49
CA SER A 52 -4.60 -0.11 -4.85
C SER A 52 -4.93 1.39 -4.86
N PHE A 53 -4.51 2.07 -5.92
CA PHE A 53 -4.88 3.44 -6.23
C PHE A 53 -5.71 3.51 -7.50
N ASN A 54 -6.53 4.56 -7.63
CA ASN A 54 -7.27 4.85 -8.87
C ASN A 54 -6.41 5.51 -9.97
N SER A 55 -5.08 5.57 -9.78
CA SER A 55 -4.10 6.11 -10.74
C SER A 55 -3.17 5.00 -11.24
N ASP A 56 -3.28 4.67 -12.53
CA ASP A 56 -2.40 3.68 -13.18
C ASP A 56 -0.93 4.15 -13.21
N GLU A 57 -0.69 5.47 -13.29
CA GLU A 57 0.66 6.06 -13.25
C GLU A 57 1.31 5.82 -11.89
N LEU A 58 0.61 6.12 -10.79
CA LEU A 58 1.12 5.87 -9.44
C LEU A 58 1.36 4.38 -9.18
N MET A 59 0.43 3.52 -9.64
CA MET A 59 0.59 2.06 -9.51
C MET A 59 1.85 1.58 -10.24
N ALA A 60 2.12 2.08 -11.45
CA ALA A 60 3.31 1.73 -12.22
C ALA A 60 4.60 2.20 -11.55
N ASP A 61 4.62 3.42 -11.01
CA ASP A 61 5.78 3.98 -10.30
C ASP A 61 6.10 3.18 -9.04
N ILE A 62 5.08 2.81 -8.25
CA ILE A 62 5.28 1.97 -7.06
C ILE A 62 5.82 0.60 -7.45
N ILE A 63 5.26 -0.04 -8.47
CA ILE A 63 5.77 -1.33 -8.98
C ILE A 63 7.24 -1.21 -9.41
N HIS A 64 7.61 -0.10 -10.05
CA HIS A 64 8.99 0.14 -10.44
C HIS A 64 9.92 0.27 -9.23
N ILE A 65 9.52 1.02 -8.21
CA ILE A 65 10.27 1.18 -6.96
C ILE A 65 10.43 -0.16 -6.22
N LEU A 66 9.36 -0.96 -6.14
CA LEU A 66 9.40 -2.25 -5.46
C LEU A 66 10.31 -3.25 -6.19
N HIS A 67 10.27 -3.30 -7.52
CA HIS A 67 11.15 -4.19 -8.30
C HIS A 67 12.61 -3.72 -8.39
N ILE A 68 12.91 -2.44 -8.15
CA ILE A 68 14.31 -1.95 -8.11
C ILE A 68 15.03 -2.42 -6.83
N ASN A 69 14.29 -2.72 -5.76
CA ASN A 69 14.85 -3.05 -4.45
C ASN A 69 14.87 -4.56 -4.14
N ASP A 70 14.60 -5.42 -5.13
CA ASP A 70 14.79 -6.88 -5.06
C ASP A 70 16.23 -7.31 -5.44
#